data_AF-A0A9W6Y1Z7-F1
#
_entry.id   AF-A0A9W6Y1Z7-F1
#
_cell.length_a   1.000
_cell.length_b   1.000
_cell.length_c   1.000
_cell.angle_alpha   90.00
_cell.angle_beta   90.00
_cell.angle_gamma   90.00
#
_symmetry.space_group_name_H-M   'P 1'
#
loop_
_entity.id
_entity.type
_entity.pdbx_description
1 polymer ?
#
loop_
_entity_poly.entity_id
_entity_poly.type
_entity_poly.pdbx_seq_one_letter_code
_entity_poly.pdbx_strand_id
1 'polypeptide(L)'
;MRQNLKFQEQLGERVKGEDRMEGLLKEMAREQQAQERVFAQLCREEPLGHRAQNEFSLDRATEIILTSRHERTFVDKVGFADTQRVELFGWTTLHRFKENKLYFSFKKVFRNRSAMQMADRNWANEIKFVTYRSASEAATQQFHKLNDDTYFIAREKVDPDREGKVLRLLYLRFRLYETNGSYAIVTQSVPQDCGLTCDAVDKIWANDACMWNHFVPVVDENGVEHCEIHLTGSSSVGDPRSARANVLETVMGLLRWENINVGPTLSLMQASKPKEFLPEESR
;
A
#
# COMPACT_ATOMS: atom_id res chain seq x y z
N MET A 1 -8.92 51.99 -3.55
CA MET A 1 -10.11 51.09 -3.59
C MET A 1 -9.89 49.79 -4.37
N ARG A 2 -9.32 49.78 -5.59
CA ARG A 2 -9.14 48.55 -6.39
C ARG A 2 -8.26 47.44 -5.75
N GLN A 3 -7.26 47.78 -4.94
CA GLN A 3 -6.42 46.81 -4.23
C GLN A 3 -7.17 46.06 -3.13
N ASN A 4 -8.16 46.70 -2.49
CA ASN A 4 -8.91 46.11 -1.39
C ASN A 4 -9.90 45.05 -1.92
N LEU A 5 -10.49 45.29 -3.11
CA LEU A 5 -11.37 44.34 -3.78
C LEU A 5 -10.64 43.05 -4.19
N LYS A 6 -9.45 43.18 -4.80
CA LYS A 6 -8.62 42.02 -5.18
C LYS A 6 -8.19 41.18 -3.98
N PHE A 7 -7.92 41.81 -2.84
CA PHE A 7 -7.57 41.11 -1.62
C PHE A 7 -8.76 40.34 -1.05
N GLN A 8 -9.97 40.93 -1.07
CA GLN A 8 -11.20 40.27 -0.65
C GLN A 8 -11.58 39.08 -1.54
N GLU A 9 -11.40 39.20 -2.85
CA GLU A 9 -11.60 38.08 -3.80
C GLU A 9 -10.61 36.93 -3.55
N GLN A 10 -9.33 37.25 -3.31
CA GLN A 10 -8.30 36.25 -3.00
C GLN A 10 -8.57 35.55 -1.65
N LEU A 11 -9.06 36.28 -0.64
CA LEU A 11 -9.48 35.69 0.61
C LEU A 11 -10.69 34.77 0.41
N GLY A 12 -11.68 35.21 -0.37
CA GLY A 12 -12.88 34.42 -0.66
C GLY A 12 -12.57 33.10 -1.37
N GLU A 13 -11.65 33.11 -2.33
CA GLU A 13 -11.21 31.89 -3.02
C GLU A 13 -10.37 30.98 -2.12
N ARG A 14 -9.56 31.53 -1.20
CA ARG A 14 -8.83 30.73 -0.20
C ARG A 14 -9.78 30.04 0.78
N VAL A 15 -10.75 30.77 1.32
CA VAL A 15 -11.75 30.21 2.26
C VAL A 15 -12.57 29.12 1.58
N LYS A 16 -13.01 29.33 0.33
CA LYS A 16 -13.70 28.28 -0.45
C LYS A 16 -12.82 27.05 -0.73
N GLY A 17 -11.50 27.25 -0.88
CA GLY A 17 -10.56 26.15 -1.05
C GLY A 17 -10.34 25.34 0.23
N GLU A 18 -10.24 26.04 1.37
CA GLU A 18 -10.10 25.46 2.70
C GLU A 18 -11.38 24.69 3.11
N ASP A 19 -12.57 25.26 2.88
CA ASP A 19 -13.86 24.59 3.15
C ASP A 19 -14.05 23.30 2.32
N ARG A 20 -13.61 23.30 1.05
CA ARG A 20 -13.64 22.09 0.21
C ARG A 20 -12.69 21.02 0.70
N MET A 21 -11.49 21.42 1.15
CA MET A 21 -10.50 20.49 1.68
C MET A 21 -10.94 19.90 3.01
N GLU A 22 -11.54 20.70 3.89
CA GLU A 22 -12.13 20.23 5.14
C GLU A 22 -13.32 19.29 4.87
N GLY A 23 -14.14 19.58 3.86
CA GLY A 23 -15.20 18.70 3.39
C GLY A 23 -14.68 17.32 2.98
N LEU A 24 -13.66 17.28 2.12
CA LEU A 24 -13.02 16.03 1.68
C LEU A 24 -12.39 15.24 2.85
N LEU A 25 -11.71 15.92 3.78
CA LEU A 25 -11.12 15.27 4.94
C LEU A 25 -12.17 14.68 5.88
N LYS A 26 -13.31 15.38 6.08
CA LYS A 26 -14.44 14.87 6.86
C LYS A 26 -15.11 13.67 6.18
N GLU A 27 -15.22 13.69 4.86
CA GLU A 27 -15.77 12.58 4.08
C GLU A 27 -14.86 11.35 4.18
N MET A 28 -13.55 11.52 3.98
CA MET A 28 -12.56 10.46 4.18
C MET A 28 -12.58 9.88 5.61
N ALA A 29 -12.69 10.73 6.63
CA ALA A 29 -12.76 10.27 8.03
C ALA A 29 -14.07 9.50 8.33
N ARG A 30 -15.19 9.90 7.70
CA ARG A 30 -16.46 9.18 7.81
C ARG A 30 -16.42 7.84 7.09
N GLU A 31 -15.80 7.78 5.91
CA GLU A 31 -15.55 6.53 5.19
C GLU A 31 -14.67 5.59 6.02
N GLN A 32 -13.60 6.11 6.64
CA GLN A 32 -12.74 5.33 7.53
C GLN A 32 -13.50 4.77 8.75
N GLN A 33 -14.34 5.57 9.40
CA GLN A 33 -15.18 5.08 10.51
C GLN A 33 -16.25 4.09 10.06
N ALA A 34 -16.78 4.22 8.84
CA ALA A 34 -17.70 3.23 8.28
C ALA A 34 -16.96 1.91 7.99
N GLN A 35 -15.72 1.98 7.50
CA GLN A 35 -14.84 0.82 7.29
C GLN A 35 -14.56 0.08 8.61
N GLU A 36 -14.21 0.80 9.68
CA GLU A 36 -13.97 0.18 11.00
C GLU A 36 -15.20 -0.55 11.54
N ARG A 37 -16.40 -0.01 11.28
CA ARG A 37 -17.67 -0.64 11.70
C ARG A 37 -18.03 -1.88 10.87
N VAL A 38 -17.90 -1.81 9.55
CA VAL A 38 -18.11 -2.96 8.66
C VAL A 38 -17.11 -4.06 8.98
N PHE A 39 -15.84 -3.71 9.24
CA PHE A 39 -14.82 -4.64 9.70
C PHE A 39 -15.18 -5.30 11.04
N ALA A 40 -15.57 -4.52 12.05
CA ALA A 40 -15.99 -5.06 13.34
C ALA A 40 -17.21 -5.99 13.24
N GLN A 41 -18.05 -5.80 12.21
CA GLN A 41 -19.19 -6.66 11.90
C GLN A 41 -18.77 -7.93 11.16
N LEU A 42 -17.85 -7.83 10.20
CA LEU A 42 -17.26 -8.98 9.49
C LEU A 42 -16.41 -9.88 10.41
N CYS A 43 -15.78 -9.32 11.46
CA CYS A 43 -15.12 -10.11 12.50
C CYS A 43 -16.10 -10.85 13.44
N ARG A 44 -17.40 -10.47 13.45
CA ARG A 44 -18.44 -11.11 14.27
C ARG A 44 -19.25 -12.16 13.53
N GLU A 45 -19.38 -12.04 12.21
CA GLU A 45 -20.02 -13.05 11.37
C GLU A 45 -19.00 -14.15 11.08
N GLU A 46 -19.14 -15.34 11.68
CA GLU A 46 -18.30 -16.50 11.34
C GLU A 46 -18.39 -16.81 9.85
N PRO A 47 -17.33 -16.61 9.05
CA PRO A 47 -17.35 -17.01 7.65
C PRO A 47 -16.87 -18.47 7.58
N LEU A 48 -17.12 -19.11 6.46
CA LEU A 48 -16.66 -20.45 6.04
C LEU A 48 -15.11 -20.65 6.05
N GLY A 49 -14.35 -19.85 6.82
CA GLY A 49 -12.90 -19.88 7.02
C GLY A 49 -12.38 -21.01 7.91
N HIS A 50 -13.25 -21.71 8.66
CA HIS A 50 -12.86 -22.86 9.49
C HIS A 50 -12.19 -23.99 8.70
N ARG A 51 -12.47 -24.13 7.39
CA ARG A 51 -11.83 -25.17 6.56
C ARG A 51 -10.44 -24.76 6.05
N ALA A 52 -10.25 -23.49 5.70
CA ALA A 52 -8.95 -22.98 5.23
C ALA A 52 -7.96 -22.74 6.39
N GLN A 53 -8.46 -22.37 7.57
CA GLN A 53 -7.64 -22.21 8.78
C GLN A 53 -7.09 -23.54 9.31
N ASN A 54 -7.85 -24.63 9.20
CA ASN A 54 -7.43 -25.93 9.70
C ASN A 54 -6.37 -26.62 8.82
N GLU A 55 -6.08 -26.10 7.63
CA GLU A 55 -5.17 -26.72 6.64
C GLU A 55 -3.91 -25.89 6.33
N PHE A 56 -3.81 -24.63 6.80
CA PHE A 56 -2.62 -23.79 6.53
C PHE A 56 -1.62 -23.83 7.68
N SER A 57 -0.66 -24.77 7.60
CA SER A 57 0.37 -24.97 8.61
C SER A 57 1.47 -23.90 8.58
N LEU A 58 2.19 -23.77 9.70
CA LEU A 58 3.39 -22.92 9.78
C LEU A 58 4.50 -23.39 8.81
N ASP A 59 4.56 -24.69 8.52
CA ASP A 59 5.51 -25.26 7.56
C ASP A 59 5.22 -24.76 6.14
N ARG A 60 3.94 -24.74 5.73
CA ARG A 60 3.52 -24.18 4.44
C ARG A 60 3.80 -22.69 4.35
N ALA A 61 3.56 -21.95 5.44
CA ALA A 61 3.91 -20.53 5.52
C ALA A 61 5.43 -20.32 5.32
N THR A 62 6.26 -21.17 5.93
CA THR A 62 7.72 -21.13 5.81
C THR A 62 8.18 -21.42 4.38
N GLU A 63 7.60 -22.42 3.72
CA GLU A 63 7.87 -22.74 2.32
C GLU A 63 7.56 -21.55 1.39
N ILE A 64 6.45 -20.87 1.63
CA ILE A 64 6.04 -19.69 0.87
C ILE A 64 6.99 -18.51 1.10
N ILE A 65 7.45 -18.31 2.34
CA ILE A 65 8.45 -17.28 2.66
C ILE A 65 9.77 -17.55 1.91
N LEU A 66 10.23 -18.80 1.88
CA LEU A 66 11.43 -19.20 1.16
C LEU A 66 11.27 -19.02 -0.36
N THR A 67 10.13 -19.43 -0.91
CA THR A 67 9.79 -19.22 -2.32
C THR A 67 9.79 -17.74 -2.68
N SER A 68 9.23 -16.88 -1.83
CA SER A 68 9.20 -15.44 -2.05
C SER A 68 10.61 -14.82 -2.15
N ARG A 69 11.57 -15.31 -1.34
CA ARG A 69 12.99 -14.88 -1.44
C ARG A 69 13.60 -15.26 -2.79
N HIS A 70 13.26 -16.44 -3.30
CA HIS A 70 13.70 -16.89 -4.62
C HIS A 70 13.10 -16.03 -5.73
N GLU A 71 11.80 -15.75 -5.65
CA GLU A 71 11.10 -14.88 -6.60
C GLU A 71 11.67 -13.47 -6.62
N ARG A 72 11.97 -12.85 -5.46
CA ARG A 72 12.67 -11.56 -5.40
C ARG A 72 13.97 -11.60 -6.20
N THR A 73 14.79 -12.62 -5.96
CA THR A 73 16.05 -12.81 -6.68
C THR A 73 15.82 -12.96 -8.17
N PHE A 74 14.73 -13.62 -8.57
CA PHE A 74 14.33 -13.73 -9.97
C PHE A 74 13.90 -12.38 -10.55
N VAL A 75 13.09 -11.56 -9.85
CA VAL A 75 12.71 -10.21 -10.30
C VAL A 75 13.96 -9.35 -10.54
N ASP A 76 14.93 -9.40 -9.62
CA ASP A 76 16.20 -8.68 -9.76
C ASP A 76 17.01 -9.18 -10.97
N LYS A 77 16.98 -10.49 -11.25
CA LYS A 77 17.68 -11.14 -12.39
C LYS A 77 16.99 -10.95 -13.74
N VAL A 78 15.65 -10.92 -13.80
CA VAL A 78 14.87 -10.64 -15.03
C VAL A 78 15.35 -9.34 -15.65
N GLY A 79 15.82 -8.42 -14.80
CA GLY A 79 16.62 -7.29 -15.20
C GLY A 79 15.78 -6.19 -15.82
N PHE A 80 16.05 -4.97 -15.36
CA PHE A 80 15.49 -3.73 -15.88
C PHE A 80 16.48 -3.01 -16.82
N ALA A 81 17.49 -3.75 -17.33
CA ALA A 81 18.60 -3.19 -18.10
C ALA A 81 18.14 -2.50 -19.40
N ASP A 82 17.16 -3.08 -20.08
CA ASP A 82 16.61 -2.55 -21.34
C ASP A 82 15.39 -1.64 -21.14
N THR A 83 14.97 -1.40 -19.89
CA THR A 83 13.78 -0.59 -19.60
C THR A 83 14.15 0.85 -19.32
N GLN A 84 13.37 1.78 -19.89
CA GLN A 84 13.54 3.20 -19.65
C GLN A 84 13.27 3.52 -18.18
N ARG A 85 14.26 4.10 -17.50
CA ARG A 85 14.10 4.66 -16.16
C ARG A 85 13.21 5.89 -16.24
N VAL A 86 12.16 5.91 -15.43
CA VAL A 86 11.26 7.06 -15.31
C VAL A 86 11.33 7.58 -13.89
N GLU A 87 11.54 8.88 -13.74
CA GLU A 87 11.47 9.56 -12.45
C GLU A 87 10.05 10.09 -12.25
N LEU A 88 9.34 9.56 -11.25
CA LEU A 88 7.95 9.92 -10.94
C LEU A 88 7.85 10.34 -9.48
N PHE A 89 7.57 11.61 -9.20
CA PHE A 89 7.40 12.13 -7.84
C PHE A 89 8.59 11.80 -6.90
N GLY A 90 9.81 11.78 -7.46
CA GLY A 90 11.05 11.44 -6.75
C GLY A 90 11.29 9.93 -6.57
N TRP A 91 10.46 9.08 -7.18
CA TRP A 91 10.71 7.65 -7.32
C TRP A 91 11.40 7.34 -8.63
N THR A 92 12.52 6.62 -8.55
CA THR A 92 13.06 5.91 -9.69
C THR A 92 12.16 4.71 -9.96
N THR A 93 11.43 4.77 -11.08
CA THR A 93 10.44 3.78 -11.49
C THR A 93 10.98 2.94 -12.64
N LEU A 94 10.91 1.63 -12.44
CA LEU A 94 11.24 0.61 -13.43
C LEU A 94 10.05 -0.34 -13.54
N HIS A 95 9.60 -0.60 -14.75
CA HIS A 95 8.55 -1.60 -14.99
C HIS A 95 8.84 -2.34 -16.29
N ARG A 96 8.52 -3.63 -16.31
CA ARG A 96 8.70 -4.50 -17.47
C ARG A 96 7.52 -5.44 -17.59
N PHE A 97 6.98 -5.56 -18.79
CA PHE A 97 5.99 -6.59 -19.11
C PHE A 97 6.66 -7.76 -19.83
N LYS A 98 6.55 -8.96 -19.28
CA LYS A 98 7.11 -10.18 -19.88
C LYS A 98 6.25 -11.38 -19.46
N GLU A 99 5.91 -12.25 -20.41
CA GLU A 99 5.19 -13.52 -20.14
C GLU A 99 3.91 -13.34 -19.31
N ASN A 100 3.10 -12.32 -19.65
CA ASN A 100 1.88 -11.96 -18.93
C ASN A 100 2.05 -11.54 -17.46
N LYS A 101 3.29 -11.26 -17.04
CA LYS A 101 3.61 -10.69 -15.74
C LYS A 101 4.12 -9.27 -15.87
N LEU A 102 3.67 -8.42 -14.96
CA LEU A 102 4.22 -7.09 -14.74
C LEU A 102 5.26 -7.20 -13.63
N TYR A 103 6.51 -6.93 -13.98
CA TYR A 103 7.60 -6.74 -13.04
C TYR A 103 7.75 -5.25 -12.77
N PHE A 104 7.94 -4.87 -11.52
CA PHE A 104 8.14 -3.49 -11.13
C PHE A 104 9.21 -3.37 -10.05
N SER A 105 9.90 -2.22 -10.07
CA SER A 105 10.80 -1.80 -9.01
C SER A 105 10.72 -0.28 -8.87
N PHE A 106 10.41 0.16 -7.67
CA PHE A 106 10.37 1.56 -7.30
C PHE A 106 11.38 1.81 -6.19
N LYS A 107 12.20 2.84 -6.36
CA LYS A 107 13.24 3.21 -5.40
C LYS A 107 13.15 4.69 -5.06
N LYS A 108 13.20 5.01 -3.77
CA LYS A 108 13.25 6.39 -3.26
C LYS A 108 13.94 6.46 -1.91
N VAL A 109 14.70 7.53 -1.68
CA VAL A 109 15.33 7.81 -0.40
C VAL A 109 14.52 8.86 0.36
N PHE A 110 14.14 8.52 1.58
CA PHE A 110 13.48 9.40 2.52
C PHE A 110 14.48 9.85 3.58
N ARG A 111 14.87 11.12 3.51
CA ARG A 111 15.83 11.73 4.44
C ARG A 111 15.23 11.87 5.83
N ASN A 112 16.09 11.80 6.84
CA ASN A 112 15.75 11.95 8.26
C ASN A 112 14.62 11.00 8.71
N ARG A 113 14.60 9.79 8.15
CA ARG A 113 13.64 8.74 8.49
C ARG A 113 14.43 7.48 8.83
N SER A 114 14.10 6.88 9.96
CA SER A 114 14.66 5.58 10.33
C SER A 114 13.98 4.46 9.55
N ALA A 115 14.76 3.50 9.04
CA ALA A 115 14.23 2.35 8.34
C ALA A 115 13.33 1.49 9.24
N MET A 116 13.70 1.34 10.50
CA MET A 116 12.90 0.62 11.49
C MET A 116 11.55 1.29 11.71
N GLN A 117 11.54 2.60 11.96
CA GLN A 117 10.30 3.35 12.19
C GLN A 117 9.36 3.30 10.97
N MET A 118 9.93 3.39 9.77
CA MET A 118 9.19 3.29 8.51
C MET A 118 8.58 1.90 8.31
N ALA A 119 9.36 0.85 8.59
CA ALA A 119 8.89 -0.53 8.51
C ALA A 119 7.78 -0.80 9.54
N ASP A 120 7.97 -0.42 10.80
CA ASP A 120 6.97 -0.61 11.86
C ASP A 120 5.68 0.16 11.58
N ARG A 121 5.78 1.40 11.07
CA ARG A 121 4.63 2.17 10.64
C ARG A 121 3.91 1.52 9.46
N ASN A 122 4.65 1.02 8.48
CA ASN A 122 4.04 0.30 7.37
C ASN A 122 3.33 -0.97 7.83
N TRP A 123 3.97 -1.76 8.70
CA TRP A 123 3.36 -2.95 9.29
C TRP A 123 2.07 -2.60 10.03
N ALA A 124 2.12 -1.59 10.90
CA ALA A 124 0.97 -1.15 11.67
C ALA A 124 -0.20 -0.68 10.80
N ASN A 125 0.08 0.02 9.70
CA ASN A 125 -0.96 0.49 8.76
C ASN A 125 -1.57 -0.67 7.96
N GLU A 126 -0.73 -1.61 7.50
CA GLU A 126 -1.17 -2.79 6.74
C GLU A 126 -2.06 -3.71 7.59
N ILE A 127 -1.78 -3.87 8.89
CA ILE A 127 -2.61 -4.69 9.79
C ILE A 127 -3.86 -3.95 10.31
N LYS A 128 -3.85 -2.61 10.37
CA LYS A 128 -5.00 -1.80 10.80
C LYS A 128 -5.99 -1.49 9.68
N PHE A 129 -5.88 -2.17 8.54
CA PHE A 129 -6.76 -1.96 7.38
C PHE A 129 -6.68 -0.54 6.81
N VAL A 130 -5.61 0.20 7.10
CA VAL A 130 -5.31 1.45 6.40
C VAL A 130 -4.67 1.08 5.07
N THR A 131 -5.50 0.54 4.18
CA THR A 131 -5.04 0.05 2.88
C THR A 131 -4.89 1.23 1.93
N TYR A 132 -3.87 1.18 1.08
CA TYR A 132 -3.74 2.06 -0.08
C TYR A 132 -4.69 1.66 -1.22
N ARG A 133 -5.57 0.68 -1.01
CA ARG A 133 -6.59 0.20 -1.95
C ARG A 133 -7.94 0.87 -1.67
N SER A 134 -8.87 0.78 -2.61
CA SER A 134 -10.19 1.41 -2.46
C SER A 134 -11.00 0.75 -1.34
N ALA A 135 -11.99 1.47 -0.80
CA ALA A 135 -12.87 0.97 0.27
C ALA A 135 -13.59 -0.33 -0.12
N SER A 136 -13.99 -0.47 -1.39
CA SER A 136 -14.61 -1.69 -1.91
C SER A 136 -13.63 -2.87 -1.97
N GLU A 137 -12.34 -2.61 -2.20
CA GLU A 137 -11.32 -3.65 -2.26
C GLU A 137 -10.83 -4.09 -0.87
N ALA A 138 -10.85 -3.19 0.12
CA ALA A 138 -10.49 -3.48 1.50
C ALA A 138 -11.59 -4.29 2.22
N ALA A 139 -12.87 -4.00 1.93
CA ALA A 139 -14.01 -4.65 2.56
C ALA A 139 -14.14 -6.16 2.25
N THR A 140 -13.43 -6.67 1.24
CA THR A 140 -13.48 -8.09 0.86
C THR A 140 -12.31 -8.93 1.40
N GLN A 141 -11.51 -8.37 2.32
CA GLN A 141 -10.33 -9.03 2.89
C GLN A 141 -10.60 -9.59 4.29
N GLN A 142 -10.24 -10.85 4.49
CA GLN A 142 -10.27 -11.56 5.77
C GLN A 142 -8.84 -11.88 6.18
N PHE A 143 -8.45 -11.51 7.40
CA PHE A 143 -7.11 -11.72 7.93
C PHE A 143 -7.12 -12.79 9.02
N HIS A 144 -6.18 -13.71 8.92
CA HIS A 144 -5.95 -14.76 9.89
C HIS A 144 -4.51 -14.65 10.37
N LYS A 145 -4.34 -14.32 11.65
CA LYS A 145 -3.01 -14.21 12.26
C LYS A 145 -2.43 -15.61 12.46
N LEU A 146 -1.27 -15.87 11.88
CA LEU A 146 -0.51 -17.11 12.12
C LEU A 146 0.47 -16.90 13.27
N ASN A 147 1.16 -15.75 13.29
CA ASN A 147 1.99 -15.28 14.40
C ASN A 147 2.07 -13.74 14.38
N ASP A 148 2.91 -13.13 15.21
CA ASP A 148 3.05 -11.66 15.29
C ASP A 148 3.61 -11.02 14.01
N ASP A 149 4.33 -11.81 13.21
CA ASP A 149 5.07 -11.36 12.04
C ASP A 149 4.46 -11.85 10.72
N THR A 150 3.42 -12.71 10.78
CA THR A 150 2.84 -13.40 9.62
C THR A 150 1.32 -13.49 9.72
N TYR A 151 0.65 -13.04 8.66
CA TYR A 151 -0.79 -13.06 8.47
C TYR A 151 -1.14 -13.74 7.16
N PHE A 152 -2.18 -14.57 7.20
CA PHE A 152 -2.82 -15.13 6.03
C PHE A 152 -4.05 -14.30 5.67
N ILE A 153 -4.16 -13.88 4.42
CA ILE A 153 -5.18 -12.97 3.93
C ILE A 153 -5.98 -13.67 2.85
N ALA A 154 -7.28 -13.82 3.06
CA ALA A 154 -8.21 -14.27 2.03
C ALA A 154 -8.97 -13.06 1.49
N ARG A 155 -8.94 -12.86 0.18
CA ARG A 155 -9.61 -11.76 -0.49
C ARG A 155 -10.63 -12.30 -1.48
N GLU A 156 -11.85 -11.78 -1.43
CA GLU A 156 -12.87 -12.13 -2.41
C GLU A 156 -13.01 -11.05 -3.50
N LYS A 157 -13.18 -11.48 -4.74
CA LYS A 157 -13.36 -10.60 -5.90
C LYS A 157 -14.33 -11.21 -6.88
N VAL A 158 -15.19 -10.40 -7.48
CA VAL A 158 -16.07 -10.84 -8.57
C VAL A 158 -15.20 -11.24 -9.77
N ASP A 159 -15.50 -12.41 -10.35
CA ASP A 159 -14.84 -12.92 -11.54
C ASP A 159 -15.17 -12.00 -12.74
N PRO A 160 -14.18 -11.34 -13.36
CA PRO A 160 -14.43 -10.45 -14.49
C PRO A 160 -14.94 -11.21 -15.74
N ASP A 161 -14.63 -12.50 -15.84
CA ASP A 161 -14.97 -13.33 -17.00
C ASP A 161 -16.26 -14.13 -16.78
N ARG A 162 -16.76 -14.22 -15.53
CA ARG A 162 -17.94 -15.02 -15.17
C ARG A 162 -18.88 -14.25 -14.26
N GLU A 163 -19.90 -13.66 -14.88
CA GLU A 163 -20.92 -12.88 -14.20
C GLU A 163 -21.56 -13.66 -13.02
N GLY A 164 -21.65 -13.01 -11.85
CA GLY A 164 -22.22 -13.58 -10.63
C GLY A 164 -21.31 -14.56 -9.86
N LYS A 165 -20.09 -14.85 -10.34
CA LYS A 165 -19.14 -15.68 -9.59
C LYS A 165 -18.17 -14.82 -8.78
N VAL A 166 -17.82 -15.31 -7.59
CA VAL A 166 -16.81 -14.72 -6.71
C VAL A 166 -15.64 -15.68 -6.64
N LEU A 167 -14.44 -15.13 -6.74
CA LEU A 167 -13.17 -15.83 -6.64
C LEU A 167 -12.45 -15.39 -5.38
N ARG A 168 -11.79 -16.36 -4.75
CA ARG A 168 -11.02 -16.13 -3.54
C ARG A 168 -9.53 -16.18 -3.88
N LEU A 169 -8.86 -15.07 -3.63
CA LEU A 169 -7.41 -14.90 -3.74
C LEU A 169 -6.82 -15.04 -2.34
N LEU A 170 -5.72 -15.79 -2.23
CA LEU A 170 -5.08 -16.06 -0.95
C LEU A 170 -3.68 -15.46 -0.96
N TYR A 171 -3.34 -14.72 0.09
CA TYR A 171 -2.03 -14.09 0.25
C TYR A 171 -1.44 -14.42 1.61
N LEU A 172 -0.14 -14.59 1.66
CA LEU A 172 0.65 -14.58 2.88
C LEU A 172 1.33 -13.22 2.98
N ARG A 173 1.13 -12.55 4.11
CA ARG A 173 1.79 -11.29 4.43
C ARG A 173 2.68 -11.48 5.63
N PHE A 174 3.95 -11.13 5.49
CA PHE A 174 4.91 -11.31 6.57
C PHE A 174 5.95 -10.20 6.59
N ARG A 175 6.56 -9.99 7.75
CA ARG A 175 7.72 -9.11 7.89
C ARG A 175 8.99 -9.89 8.18
N LEU A 176 10.11 -9.41 7.64
CA LEU A 176 11.43 -9.98 7.80
C LEU A 176 12.39 -8.94 8.36
N TYR A 177 13.29 -9.43 9.22
CA TYR A 177 14.42 -8.69 9.76
C TYR A 177 15.69 -9.31 9.17
N GLU A 178 16.37 -8.57 8.30
CA GLU A 178 17.56 -9.07 7.62
C GLU A 178 18.82 -8.77 8.46
N THR A 179 19.84 -9.62 8.33
CA THR A 179 21.09 -9.51 9.12
C THR A 179 21.88 -8.25 8.84
N ASN A 180 21.65 -7.61 7.69
CA ASN A 180 22.23 -6.32 7.32
C ASN A 180 21.51 -5.11 7.94
N GLY A 181 20.54 -5.33 8.83
CA GLY A 181 19.76 -4.28 9.49
C GLY A 181 18.62 -3.71 8.64
N SER A 182 18.37 -4.27 7.44
CA SER A 182 17.20 -3.91 6.63
C SER A 182 15.96 -4.67 7.05
N TYR A 183 14.81 -4.10 6.72
CA TYR A 183 13.50 -4.66 7.05
C TYR A 183 12.75 -4.92 5.75
N ALA A 184 11.95 -5.98 5.69
CA ALA A 184 11.08 -6.24 4.56
C ALA A 184 9.66 -6.52 5.02
N ILE A 185 8.67 -5.96 4.33
CA ILE A 185 7.27 -6.38 4.46
C ILE A 185 6.87 -6.95 3.11
N VAL A 186 6.43 -8.20 3.12
CA VAL A 186 6.22 -8.99 1.92
C VAL A 186 4.77 -9.40 1.84
N THR A 187 4.20 -9.33 0.64
CA THR A 187 2.91 -9.95 0.30
C THR A 187 3.14 -10.93 -0.84
N GLN A 188 2.85 -12.21 -0.61
CA GLN A 188 3.06 -13.31 -1.54
C GLN A 188 1.74 -14.03 -1.78
N SER A 189 1.39 -14.33 -3.03
CA SER A 189 0.27 -15.20 -3.35
C SER A 189 0.50 -16.62 -2.82
N VAL A 190 -0.54 -17.20 -2.24
CA VAL A 190 -0.56 -18.59 -1.80
C VAL A 190 -1.10 -19.45 -2.92
N PRO A 191 -0.32 -20.41 -3.45
CA PRO A 191 -0.82 -21.37 -4.43
C PRO A 191 -1.99 -22.14 -3.82
N GLN A 192 -3.14 -22.16 -4.51
CA GLN A 192 -4.23 -23.06 -4.17
C GLN A 192 -3.90 -24.45 -4.72
N ASP A 193 -4.05 -25.47 -3.88
CA ASP A 193 -3.81 -26.84 -4.31
C ASP A 193 -4.80 -27.20 -5.43
N CYS A 194 -4.24 -27.65 -6.56
CA CYS A 194 -4.93 -27.98 -7.80
C CYS A 194 -5.92 -29.14 -7.66
N GLY A 195 -7.03 -28.94 -6.95
CA GLY A 195 -8.17 -29.85 -6.90
C GLY A 195 -9.42 -29.30 -7.60
N LEU A 196 -9.45 -27.99 -7.88
CA LEU A 196 -10.57 -27.30 -8.51
C LEU A 196 -10.06 -26.61 -9.78
N THR A 197 -10.13 -27.35 -10.88
CA THR A 197 -9.91 -26.90 -12.24
C THR A 197 -10.60 -25.56 -12.50
N CYS A 198 -9.81 -24.50 -12.71
CA CYS A 198 -10.33 -23.29 -13.29
C CYS A 198 -9.19 -22.54 -14.00
N ASP A 199 -8.97 -22.88 -15.28
CA ASP A 199 -8.11 -22.15 -16.23
C ASP A 199 -8.44 -20.63 -16.34
N ALA A 200 -9.46 -20.14 -15.64
CA ALA A 200 -9.85 -18.74 -15.60
C ALA A 200 -9.15 -17.92 -14.50
N VAL A 201 -8.60 -18.53 -13.44
CA VAL A 201 -7.97 -17.76 -12.34
C VAL A 201 -6.66 -17.11 -12.79
N ASP A 202 -5.94 -17.73 -13.71
CA ASP A 202 -4.68 -17.20 -14.29
C ASP A 202 -4.87 -15.88 -15.03
N LYS A 203 -6.10 -15.57 -15.46
CA LYS A 203 -6.44 -14.32 -16.14
C LYS A 203 -6.75 -13.18 -15.18
N ILE A 204 -6.61 -13.37 -13.88
CA ILE A 204 -6.95 -12.34 -12.89
C ILE A 204 -5.70 -11.58 -12.49
N TRP A 205 -5.83 -10.25 -12.51
CA TRP A 205 -4.80 -9.37 -12.01
C TRP A 205 -4.56 -9.62 -10.51
N ALA A 206 -3.28 -9.80 -10.15
CA ALA A 206 -2.80 -10.12 -8.80
C ALA A 206 -3.23 -11.48 -8.24
N ASN A 207 -3.50 -12.46 -9.11
CA ASN A 207 -3.65 -13.86 -8.70
C ASN A 207 -2.31 -14.45 -8.26
N ASP A 208 -1.28 -14.22 -9.07
CA ASP A 208 0.11 -14.54 -8.74
C ASP A 208 0.85 -13.22 -8.52
N ALA A 209 1.00 -12.82 -7.26
CA ALA A 209 1.60 -11.56 -6.87
C ALA A 209 2.68 -11.78 -5.81
N CYS A 210 3.83 -11.15 -6.04
CA CYS A 210 4.94 -11.07 -5.12
C CYS A 210 5.30 -9.60 -4.97
N MET A 211 5.19 -9.05 -3.77
CA MET A 211 5.47 -7.64 -3.49
C MET A 211 6.33 -7.53 -2.25
N TRP A 212 7.51 -6.95 -2.41
CA TRP A 212 8.50 -6.71 -1.38
C TRP A 212 8.63 -5.21 -1.14
N ASN A 213 8.25 -4.77 0.06
CA ASN A 213 8.52 -3.43 0.57
C ASN A 213 9.78 -3.50 1.43
N HIS A 214 10.92 -3.15 0.87
CA HIS A 214 12.21 -3.20 1.55
C HIS A 214 12.59 -1.83 2.10
N PHE A 215 13.02 -1.78 3.35
CA PHE A 215 13.43 -0.58 4.07
C PHE A 215 14.90 -0.74 4.45
N VAL A 216 15.78 0.01 3.78
CA VAL A 216 17.22 -0.05 3.94
C VAL A 216 17.68 1.18 4.73
N PRO A 217 18.35 1.00 5.89
CA PRO A 217 18.98 2.10 6.58
C PRO A 217 20.20 2.58 5.79
N VAL A 218 20.28 3.88 5.53
CA VAL A 218 21.42 4.54 4.89
C VAL A 218 21.88 5.65 5.82
N VAL A 219 23.10 5.56 6.34
CA VAL A 219 23.66 6.58 7.23
C VAL A 219 24.53 7.53 6.41
N ASP A 220 24.31 8.83 6.56
CA ASP A 220 25.11 9.85 5.90
C ASP A 220 26.45 10.11 6.62
N GLU A 221 27.29 10.98 6.06
CA GLU A 221 28.58 11.36 6.66
C GLU A 221 28.45 12.02 8.04
N ASN A 222 27.27 12.57 8.36
CA ASN A 222 26.96 13.22 9.64
C ASN A 222 26.42 12.24 10.69
N GLY A 223 26.29 10.94 10.36
CA GLY A 223 25.70 9.94 11.24
C GLY A 223 24.17 9.98 11.29
N VAL A 224 23.52 10.71 10.38
CA VAL A 224 22.06 10.80 10.30
C VAL A 224 21.52 9.65 9.46
N GLU A 225 20.58 8.90 10.04
CA GLU A 225 19.90 7.82 9.33
C GLU A 225 18.89 8.36 8.32
N HIS A 226 18.90 7.76 7.14
CA HIS A 226 17.91 7.89 6.09
C HIS A 226 17.34 6.52 5.75
N CYS A 227 16.13 6.49 5.21
CA CYS A 227 15.49 5.26 4.80
C CYS A 227 15.42 5.22 3.27
N GLU A 228 16.20 4.32 2.67
CA GLU A 228 16.04 3.97 1.28
C GLU A 228 15.00 2.86 1.15
N ILE A 229 13.96 3.13 0.37
CA ILE A 229 12.82 2.24 0.23
C ILE A 229 12.81 1.65 -1.17
N HIS A 230 12.75 0.32 -1.25
CA HIS A 230 12.60 -0.42 -2.50
C HIS A 230 11.27 -1.18 -2.49
N LEU A 231 10.35 -0.80 -3.37
CA LEU A 231 9.14 -1.56 -3.64
C LEU A 231 9.36 -2.37 -4.92
N THR A 232 9.65 -3.65 -4.77
CA THR A 232 9.95 -4.54 -5.89
C THR A 232 8.95 -5.69 -5.91
N GLY A 233 8.52 -6.08 -7.10
CA GLY A 233 7.58 -7.18 -7.19
C GLY A 233 7.24 -7.62 -8.60
N SER A 234 6.41 -8.63 -8.66
CA SER A 234 5.77 -9.13 -9.86
C SER A 234 4.29 -9.34 -9.60
N SER A 235 3.48 -9.20 -10.64
CA SER A 235 2.08 -9.60 -10.58
C SER A 235 1.61 -10.15 -11.92
N SER A 236 0.73 -11.15 -11.90
CA SER A 236 -0.03 -11.53 -13.08
C SER A 236 -0.84 -10.33 -13.55
N VAL A 237 -0.70 -10.01 -14.83
CA VAL A 237 -1.54 -9.06 -15.53
C VAL A 237 -2.61 -9.90 -16.18
N GLY A 238 -3.88 -9.62 -15.92
CA GLY A 238 -4.97 -10.41 -16.47
C GLY A 238 -5.03 -10.40 -18.00
N ASP A 239 -5.98 -9.67 -18.57
CA ASP A 239 -5.95 -9.38 -20.01
C ASP A 239 -4.77 -8.44 -20.33
N PRO A 240 -3.86 -8.79 -21.27
CA PRO A 240 -2.80 -7.90 -21.75
C PRO A 240 -3.29 -6.52 -22.20
N ARG A 241 -4.53 -6.40 -22.69
CA ARG A 241 -5.14 -5.11 -23.06
C ARG A 241 -5.30 -4.17 -21.86
N SER A 242 -5.35 -4.73 -20.66
CA SER A 242 -5.42 -4.01 -19.38
C SER A 242 -4.06 -3.72 -18.75
N ALA A 243 -2.94 -4.11 -19.39
CA ALA A 243 -1.59 -3.94 -18.84
C ALA A 243 -1.28 -2.48 -18.49
N ARG A 244 -1.69 -1.51 -19.33
CA ARG A 244 -1.49 -0.08 -19.06
C ARG A 244 -2.27 0.40 -17.83
N ALA A 245 -3.51 -0.04 -17.68
CA ALA A 245 -4.32 0.27 -16.51
C ALA A 245 -3.71 -0.33 -15.24
N ASN A 246 -3.18 -1.55 -15.31
CA ASN A 246 -2.54 -2.22 -14.17
C ASN A 246 -1.23 -1.53 -13.77
N VAL A 247 -0.43 -1.05 -14.73
CA VAL A 247 0.76 -0.23 -14.44
C VAL A 247 0.34 1.08 -13.75
N LEU A 248 -0.68 1.75 -14.27
CA LEU A 248 -1.19 2.98 -13.66
C LEU A 248 -1.69 2.73 -12.23
N GLU A 249 -2.46 1.67 -11.98
CA GLU A 249 -2.90 1.30 -10.63
C GLU A 249 -1.73 0.96 -9.70
N THR A 250 -0.66 0.37 -10.23
CA THR A 250 0.56 0.12 -9.44
C THR A 250 1.22 1.43 -9.01
N VAL A 251 1.34 2.39 -9.94
CA VAL A 251 1.88 3.73 -9.65
C VAL A 251 0.97 4.51 -8.70
N MET A 252 -0.36 4.47 -8.90
CA MET A 252 -1.30 5.12 -7.99
C MET A 252 -1.29 4.49 -6.60
N GLY A 253 -1.14 3.16 -6.53
CA GLY A 253 -0.95 2.42 -5.29
C GLY A 253 0.31 2.85 -4.54
N LEU A 254 1.43 3.04 -5.26
CA LEU A 254 2.69 3.56 -4.70
C LEU A 254 2.50 4.95 -4.06
N LEU A 255 1.82 5.87 -4.75
CA LEU A 255 1.60 7.22 -4.24
C LEU A 255 0.67 7.25 -3.02
N ARG A 256 -0.39 6.42 -3.03
CA ARG A 256 -1.26 6.24 -1.86
C ARG A 256 -0.48 5.63 -0.68
N TRP A 257 0.37 4.64 -0.95
CA TRP A 257 1.24 4.04 0.05
C TRP A 257 2.20 5.06 0.66
N GLU A 258 2.83 5.92 -0.15
CA GLU A 258 3.73 6.98 0.33
C GLU A 258 2.98 7.94 1.26
N ASN A 259 1.81 8.42 0.84
CA ASN A 259 1.00 9.34 1.63
C ASN A 259 0.61 8.76 3.00
N ILE A 260 0.25 7.47 3.05
CA ILE A 260 -0.17 6.78 4.29
C ILE A 260 1.02 6.53 5.22
N ASN A 261 2.14 6.04 4.68
CA ASN A 261 3.25 5.50 5.47
C ASN A 261 4.36 6.51 5.76
N VAL A 262 4.60 7.45 4.85
CA VAL A 262 5.58 8.53 5.08
C VAL A 262 4.87 9.73 5.72
N GLY A 263 3.63 9.99 5.31
CA GLY A 263 2.86 11.21 5.65
C GLY A 263 2.84 12.19 4.48
N PRO A 264 1.99 13.22 4.53
CA PRO A 264 1.89 14.17 3.42
C PRO A 264 3.21 14.93 3.25
N THR A 265 3.70 15.03 2.01
CA THR A 265 4.83 15.91 1.64
C THR A 265 4.54 17.39 1.97
N LEU A 266 3.26 17.73 2.13
CA LEU A 266 2.76 19.05 2.51
C LEU A 266 2.05 18.97 3.85
N SER A 267 2.79 19.22 4.93
CA SER A 267 2.17 19.67 6.17
C SER A 267 2.01 21.19 6.05
N LEU A 268 0.83 21.64 5.61
CA LEU A 268 0.46 23.05 5.77
C LEU A 268 0.31 23.27 7.27
N MET A 269 1.40 23.65 7.94
CA MET A 269 1.32 24.14 9.31
C MET A 269 0.29 25.26 9.31
N GLN A 270 -0.81 25.05 10.04
CA GLN A 270 -1.77 26.10 10.32
C GLN A 270 -0.96 27.31 10.77
N ALA A 271 -1.06 28.40 10.01
CA ALA A 271 -0.44 29.66 10.37
C ALA A 271 -0.84 29.96 11.82
N SER A 272 0.15 29.97 12.70
CA SER A 272 -0.02 30.27 14.12
C SER A 272 -0.90 31.49 14.26
N LYS A 273 -2.05 31.34 14.93
CA LYS A 273 -2.96 32.44 15.24
C LYS A 273 -2.14 33.63 15.78
N PRO A 274 -2.31 34.85 15.27
CA PRO A 274 -1.67 36.01 15.87
C PRO A 274 -2.13 36.12 17.32
N LYS A 275 -1.17 36.29 18.24
CA LYS A 275 -1.43 36.57 19.66
C LYS A 275 -2.44 37.71 19.75
N GLU A 276 -3.60 37.44 20.34
CA GLU A 276 -4.53 38.48 20.76
C GLU A 276 -3.79 39.38 21.77
N PHE A 277 -3.51 40.61 21.35
CA PHE A 277 -3.13 41.68 22.25
C PHE A 277 -4.38 42.03 23.07
N LEU A 278 -4.35 41.71 24.36
CA LEU A 278 -5.29 42.27 25.33
C LEU A 278 -5.01 43.78 25.46
N PRO A 279 -6.02 44.65 25.41
CA PRO A 279 -5.83 46.07 25.68
C PRO A 279 -5.57 46.27 27.18
N GLU A 280 -4.51 47.02 27.49
CA GLU A 280 -4.26 47.54 28.83
C GLU A 280 -5.46 48.37 29.30
N GLU A 281 -6.06 47.94 30.42
CA GLU A 281 -6.97 48.79 31.17
C GLU A 281 -6.22 50.01 31.69
N SER A 282 -6.68 51.17 31.25
CA SER A 282 -6.22 52.49 31.66
C SER A 282 -6.53 52.70 33.14
N ARG A 283 -5.51 53.04 33.93
CA ARG A 283 -5.67 53.78 35.18
C ARG A 283 -5.76 55.27 34.90
#